data_AF-A0A7R9I4X7-F1
#
_entry.id   AF-A0A7R9I4X7-F1
#
_cell.length_a   1.000
_cell.length_b   1.000
_cell.length_c   1.000
_cell.angle_alpha   90.00
_cell.angle_beta   90.00
_cell.angle_gamma   90.00
#
_symmetry.space_group_name_H-M   'P 1'
#
loop_
_entity.id
_entity.type
_entity.pdbx_description
1 polymer ?
#
loop_
_entity_poly.entity_id
_entity_poly.type
_entity_poly.pdbx_seq_one_letter_code
_entity_poly.pdbx_strand_id
1 'polypeptide(L)'
;MLQVHVRVASPPLLYPCYMGINIPTREELIANKLDPRMLARHVGADSLAYLSVDGLIQAVKHGIEDRSSKVGHCTACLTGKYPEKLEW
;
A
#
# COMPACT_ATOMS: atom_id res chain seq x y z
N MET A 1 -14.23 7.11 27.76
CA MET A 1 -12.94 6.45 27.51
C MET A 1 -12.42 6.96 26.17
N LEU A 2 -11.13 7.29 26.05
CA LEU A 2 -10.53 7.72 24.79
C LEU A 2 -10.28 6.50 23.88
N GLN A 3 -10.42 6.68 22.57
CA GLN A 3 -10.09 5.67 21.57
C GLN A 3 -9.03 6.20 20.60
N VAL A 4 -8.16 5.32 20.13
CA VAL A 4 -7.09 5.62 19.17
C VAL A 4 -7.28 4.75 17.93
N HIS A 5 -7.52 5.39 16.79
CA HIS A 5 -7.71 4.72 15.50
C HIS A 5 -6.60 5.10 14.52
N VAL A 6 -5.84 4.10 14.05
CA VAL A 6 -4.80 4.29 13.04
C VAL A 6 -5.42 4.21 11.65
N ARG A 7 -5.16 5.21 10.80
CA ARG A 7 -5.61 5.25 9.40
C ARG A 7 -4.41 5.47 8.51
N VAL A 8 -4.10 4.48 7.68
CA VAL A 8 -2.96 4.51 6.77
C VAL A 8 -3.46 4.99 5.41
N ALA A 9 -2.94 6.13 4.93
CA ALA A 9 -3.32 6.74 3.65
C ALA A 9 -2.77 6.00 2.41
N SER A 10 -2.41 4.73 2.57
CA SER A 10 -1.90 3.82 1.55
C SER A 10 -2.53 2.45 1.77
N PRO A 11 -2.67 1.62 0.72
CA PRO A 11 -2.83 0.19 0.86
C PRO A 11 -1.63 -0.43 1.58
N PRO A 12 -1.77 -1.64 2.12
CA PRO A 12 -0.65 -2.33 2.74
C PRO A 12 0.48 -2.57 1.73
N LEU A 13 1.72 -2.35 2.18
CA LEU A 13 2.90 -2.79 1.42
C LEU A 13 3.04 -4.30 1.58
N LEU A 14 2.92 -5.02 0.47
CA LEU A 14 2.96 -6.48 0.44
C LEU A 14 4.19 -6.99 -0.33
N TYR A 15 4.81 -6.14 -1.16
CA TYR A 15 5.92 -6.51 -2.03
C TYR A 15 7.07 -5.50 -1.93
N PRO A 16 8.32 -5.96 -2.06
CA PRO A 16 9.49 -5.08 -2.20
C PRO A 16 9.40 -4.25 -3.48
N CYS A 17 10.22 -3.19 -3.58
CA CYS A 17 10.27 -2.36 -4.77
C CYS A 17 11.56 -2.61 -5.56
N TYR A 18 11.42 -2.78 -6.87
CA TYR A 18 12.54 -2.89 -7.81
C TYR A 18 12.63 -1.67 -8.76
N MET A 19 11.84 -0.63 -8.47
CA MET A 19 11.76 0.62 -9.23
C MET A 19 12.53 1.76 -8.55
N GLY A 20 13.44 1.43 -7.61
CA GLY A 20 14.34 2.39 -6.96
C GLY A 20 13.90 2.91 -5.59
N ILE A 21 12.76 2.48 -5.05
CA ILE A 21 12.37 2.79 -3.66
C ILE A 21 12.92 1.71 -2.73
N ASN A 22 13.55 2.11 -1.62
CA ASN A 22 14.01 1.15 -0.60
C ASN A 22 12.82 0.63 0.22
N ILE A 23 12.28 -0.53 -0.17
CA ILE A 23 11.24 -1.25 0.59
C ILE A 23 11.84 -2.58 1.08
N PRO A 24 11.64 -2.96 2.35
CA PRO A 24 12.13 -4.23 2.90
C PRO A 24 11.65 -5.47 2.14
N THR A 25 12.27 -6.61 2.45
CA THR A 25 11.87 -7.91 1.88
C THR A 25 10.42 -8.27 2.24
N ARG A 26 9.84 -9.20 1.48
CA ARG A 26 8.46 -9.62 1.69
C ARG A 26 8.24 -10.16 3.10
N GLU A 27 9.23 -10.83 3.65
CA GLU A 27 9.26 -11.44 4.98
C GLU A 27 9.41 -10.39 6.10
N GLU A 28 9.99 -9.22 5.82
CA GLU A 28 10.12 -8.14 6.79
C GLU A 28 8.85 -7.27 6.87
N LEU A 29 8.06 -7.22 5.78
CA LEU A 29 6.82 -6.45 5.72
C LEU A 29 5.74 -7.04 6.65
N ILE A 30 5.39 -6.28 7.70
CA ILE A 30 4.43 -6.73 8.73
C ILE A 30 3.03 -7.01 8.20
N ALA A 31 2.62 -6.35 7.11
CA ALA A 31 1.32 -6.56 6.48
C ALA A 31 1.21 -7.94 5.79
N ASN A 32 2.34 -8.63 5.54
CA ASN A 32 2.34 -10.03 5.11
C ASN A 32 2.17 -11.02 6.27
N LYS A 33 2.29 -10.55 7.53
CA LYS A 33 2.21 -11.37 8.74
C LYS A 33 0.89 -11.17 9.48
N LEU A 34 0.41 -9.93 9.54
CA LEU A 34 -0.74 -9.54 10.34
C LEU A 34 -1.80 -8.86 9.49
N ASP A 35 -3.06 -9.27 9.66
CA ASP A 35 -4.21 -8.52 9.16
C ASP A 35 -4.38 -7.19 9.94
N PRO A 36 -5.21 -6.24 9.45
CA PRO A 36 -5.38 -4.95 10.09
C PRO A 36 -5.88 -5.00 11.55
N ARG A 37 -6.69 -6.01 11.92
CA ARG A 37 -7.17 -6.17 13.30
C ARG A 37 -6.05 -6.63 14.22
N MET A 38 -5.24 -7.59 13.78
CA MET A 38 -4.06 -8.04 14.50
C MET A 38 -3.02 -6.94 14.61
N LEU A 39 -2.81 -6.18 13.53
CA LEU A 39 -1.86 -5.07 13.50
C LEU A 39 -2.28 -3.92 14.41
N ALA A 40 -3.58 -3.59 14.48
CA ALA A 40 -4.11 -2.63 15.44
C ALA A 40 -3.72 -2.99 16.88
N ARG A 41 -3.94 -4.26 17.28
CA ARG A 41 -3.52 -4.77 18.60
C ARG A 41 -2.01 -4.73 18.78
N HIS A 42 -1.25 -5.09 17.76
CA HIS A 42 0.22 -5.07 17.79
C HIS A 42 0.80 -3.68 18.08
N VAL A 43 0.16 -2.62 17.57
CA VAL A 43 0.59 -1.22 17.78
C VAL A 43 -0.15 -0.52 18.94
N GLY A 44 -1.01 -1.24 19.68
CA GLY A 44 -1.75 -0.68 20.83
C GLY A 44 -2.93 0.23 20.47
N ALA A 45 -3.51 0.09 19.28
CA ALA A 45 -4.65 0.88 18.81
C ALA A 45 -5.98 0.09 18.88
N ASP A 46 -7.10 0.79 19.02
CA ASP A 46 -8.45 0.21 18.99
C ASP A 46 -8.83 -0.32 17.60
N SER A 47 -8.36 0.35 16.55
CA SER A 47 -8.55 -0.12 15.17
C SER A 47 -7.47 0.40 14.24
N LEU A 48 -7.21 -0.35 13.16
CA LEU A 48 -6.38 0.08 12.05
C LEU A 48 -7.11 -0.19 10.74
N ALA A 49 -7.05 0.77 9.81
CA ALA A 49 -7.50 0.54 8.43
C ALA A 49 -6.52 1.14 7.43
N TYR A 50 -6.42 0.47 6.28
CA TYR A 50 -5.68 0.91 5.11
C TYR A 50 -6.63 1.50 4.08
N LEU A 51 -6.12 2.41 3.26
CA LEU A 51 -6.79 2.81 2.02
C LEU A 51 -6.84 1.61 1.06
N SER A 52 -7.89 1.51 0.23
CA SER A 52 -7.93 0.50 -0.82
C SER A 52 -7.02 0.88 -2.00
N VAL A 53 -6.55 -0.12 -2.77
CA VAL A 53 -5.76 0.15 -3.98
C VAL A 53 -6.54 1.01 -4.97
N ASP A 54 -7.82 0.70 -5.20
CA ASP A 54 -8.68 1.47 -6.09
C ASP A 54 -8.89 2.90 -5.56
N GLY A 55 -9.08 3.06 -4.25
CA GLY A 55 -9.22 4.37 -3.61
C GLY A 55 -7.97 5.22 -3.78
N LEU A 56 -6.78 4.63 -3.62
CA LEU A 56 -5.50 5.31 -3.89
C LEU A 56 -5.42 5.75 -5.35
N ILE A 57 -5.69 4.84 -6.30
CA ILE A 57 -5.62 5.15 -7.74
C ILE A 57 -6.58 6.29 -8.10
N GLN A 58 -7.81 6.24 -7.61
CA GLN A 58 -8.80 7.30 -7.84
C GLN A 58 -8.37 8.64 -7.25
N ALA A 59 -7.86 8.64 -6.01
CA ALA A 59 -7.42 9.84 -5.33
C ALA A 59 -6.28 10.54 -6.08
N VAL A 60 -5.26 9.80 -6.53
CA VAL A 60 -4.13 10.40 -7.25
C VAL A 60 -4.55 10.88 -8.65
N LYS A 61 -5.40 10.12 -9.35
CA LYS A 61 -5.90 10.51 -10.68
C LYS A 61 -6.82 11.73 -10.67
N HIS A 62 -7.44 12.05 -9.53
CA HIS A 62 -8.42 13.13 -9.45
C HIS A 62 -7.88 14.50 -9.90
N GLY A 63 -6.57 14.76 -9.70
CA GLY A 63 -5.91 16.01 -10.09
C GLY A 63 -5.18 15.98 -11.44
N ILE A 64 -5.32 14.91 -12.22
CA ILE A 64 -4.58 14.73 -13.47
C ILE A 64 -5.52 14.98 -14.66
N GLU A 65 -5.21 16.00 -15.46
CA GLU A 65 -6.00 16.39 -16.63
C GLU A 65 -5.85 15.42 -17.81
N ASP A 66 -4.65 14.87 -18.00
CA ASP A 66 -4.38 13.86 -19.03
C ASP A 66 -4.95 12.50 -18.64
N ARG A 67 -6.05 12.13 -19.30
CA ARG A 67 -6.76 10.86 -19.12
C ARG A 67 -6.31 9.76 -20.09
N SER A 68 -5.22 9.97 -20.83
CA SER A 68 -4.68 8.94 -21.70
C SER A 68 -4.30 7.68 -20.90
N SER A 69 -4.43 6.51 -21.52
CA SER A 69 -4.14 5.22 -20.88
C SER A 69 -2.68 5.05 -20.45
N LYS A 70 -1.79 5.99 -20.82
CA LYS A 70 -0.37 5.99 -20.49
C LYS A 70 -0.07 6.73 -19.18
N VAL A 71 -1.04 7.43 -18.59
CA VAL A 71 -0.85 8.13 -17.31
C VAL A 71 -1.30 7.24 -16.16
N GLY A 72 -0.34 6.85 -15.32
CA GLY A 72 -0.57 5.98 -14.18
C GLY A 72 0.57 6.03 -13.18
N HIS A 73 0.32 5.45 -12.00
CA HIS A 73 1.30 5.32 -10.94
C HIS A 73 1.63 3.85 -10.75
N CYS A 74 2.89 3.55 -10.46
CA CYS A 74 3.30 2.20 -10.12
C CYS A 74 2.62 1.77 -8.81
N THR A 75 1.91 0.63 -8.84
CA THR A 75 1.30 0.03 -7.63
C THR A 75 1.99 -1.27 -7.24
N ALA A 76 3.17 -1.56 -7.77
CA ALA A 76 3.80 -2.88 -7.66
C ALA A 76 4.04 -3.30 -6.20
N CYS A 77 4.46 -2.37 -5.34
CA CYS A 77 4.68 -2.63 -3.91
C CYS A 77 3.40 -3.05 -3.16
N LEU A 78 2.24 -2.72 -3.73
CA LEU A 78 0.92 -2.97 -3.18
C LEU A 78 0.27 -4.21 -3.79
N THR A 79 0.44 -4.40 -5.11
CA THR A 79 -0.30 -5.41 -5.90
C THR A 79 0.57 -6.54 -6.45
N GLY A 80 1.90 -6.42 -6.40
CA GLY A 80 2.84 -7.34 -7.05
C GLY A 80 2.86 -7.23 -8.57
N LYS A 81 2.15 -6.26 -9.16
CA LYS A 81 2.09 -6.04 -10.61
C LYS A 81 3.14 -4.99 -11.00
N TYR A 82 4.31 -5.46 -11.39
CA TYR A 82 5.40 -4.59 -11.83
C TYR A 82 5.17 -4.09 -13.27
N PRO A 83 5.58 -2.86 -13.59
CA PRO A 83 5.43 -2.30 -14.95
C PRO A 83 6.32 -3.02 -15.97
N GLU A 84 7.41 -3.64 -15.50
CA GLU A 84 8.34 -4.43 -16.31
C GLU A 84 8.36 -5.88 -15.85
N LYS A 85 8.75 -6.79 -16.75
CA LYS A 85 9.06 -8.17 -16.35
C LYS A 85 10.34 -8.18 -15.52
N LEU A 86 10.28 -8.83 -14.37
CA LEU A 86 11.45 -9.11 -13.55
C LEU A 86 12.10 -10.39 -14.10
N GLU A 87 13.38 -10.31 -14.48
CA GLU A 87 14.11 -11.42 -15.14
C GLU A 87 15.06 -12.19 -14.21
N TRP A 88 14.73 -12.29 -12.92
CA TRP A 88 15.59 -12.93 -11.95
C TRP A 88 14.78 -13.74 -10.94
#